data_AF-A0A933FT23-F1
#
_entry.id   AF-A0A933FT23-F1
#
_cell.length_a   1.000
_cell.length_b   1.000
_cell.length_c   1.000
_cell.angle_alpha   90.00
_cell.angle_beta   90.00
_cell.angle_gamma   90.00
#
_symmetry.space_group_name_H-M   'P 1'
#
loop_
_entity.id
_entity.type
_entity.pdbx_description
1 polymer ?
#
loop_
_entity_poly.entity_id
_entity_poly.type
_entity_poly.pdbx_seq_one_letter_code
_entity_poly.pdbx_strand_id
1 'polypeptide(L)'
;MVTKEQVYESLQDCYDPEIPVNIVDLGLIYDVQVNDGKVAVKMTLTAPGCGMGSFIASQARQKILDLPDVTDADVELVWDPPWDPSRMSEEARQKLGIG
;
A
#
# COMPACT_ATOMS: atom_id res chain seq x y z
N MET A 1 -15.04 -14.20 -5.01
CA MET A 1 -14.21 -13.25 -5.79
C MET A 1 -13.74 -12.19 -4.83
N VAL A 2 -12.43 -11.97 -4.78
CA VAL A 2 -11.82 -10.92 -3.96
C VAL A 2 -12.36 -9.55 -4.34
N THR A 3 -12.59 -8.67 -3.36
CA THR A 3 -13.04 -7.29 -3.60
C THR A 3 -11.91 -6.28 -3.37
N LYS A 4 -12.11 -5.05 -3.86
CA LYS A 4 -11.15 -3.95 -3.65
C LYS A 4 -10.99 -3.64 -2.16
N GLU A 5 -12.08 -3.71 -1.40
CA GLU A 5 -12.10 -3.48 0.04
C GLU A 5 -11.25 -4.52 0.78
N GLN A 6 -11.40 -5.82 0.43
CA GLN A 6 -10.58 -6.89 1.02
C GLN A 6 -9.08 -6.72 0.73
N VAL A 7 -8.74 -6.21 -0.46
CA VAL A 7 -7.36 -5.87 -0.79
C VAL A 7 -6.85 -4.73 0.09
N TYR A 8 -7.62 -3.65 0.26
CA TYR A 8 -7.25 -2.55 1.16
C TYR A 8 -7.08 -3.01 2.60
N GLU A 9 -8.00 -3.81 3.13
CA GLU A 9 -7.92 -4.39 4.48
C GLU A 9 -6.64 -5.21 4.65
N SER A 10 -6.30 -6.06 3.67
CA SER A 10 -5.05 -6.84 3.70
C SER A 10 -3.79 -5.95 3.68
N LEU A 11 -3.84 -4.84 2.93
CA LEU A 11 -2.73 -3.89 2.86
C LEU A 11 -2.58 -3.03 4.13
N GLN A 12 -3.60 -2.93 4.99
CA GLN A 12 -3.48 -2.29 6.31
C GLN A 12 -2.57 -3.09 7.27
N ASP A 13 -2.32 -4.37 7.00
CA ASP A 13 -1.33 -5.17 7.73
C ASP A 13 0.12 -4.92 7.28
N CYS A 14 0.32 -4.13 6.21
CA CYS A 14 1.65 -3.74 5.74
C CYS A 14 2.05 -2.39 6.34
N TYR A 15 3.17 -2.39 7.07
CA TYR A 15 3.70 -1.21 7.74
C TYR A 15 4.97 -0.72 7.07
N ASP A 16 5.14 0.60 7.06
CA ASP A 16 6.42 1.20 6.75
C ASP A 16 7.38 0.96 7.94
N PRO A 17 8.60 0.44 7.70
CA PRO A 17 9.56 0.16 8.76
C PRO A 17 10.21 1.42 9.34
N GLU A 18 10.17 2.53 8.60
CA GLU A 18 10.71 3.83 9.04
C GLU A 18 9.63 4.66 9.74
N ILE A 19 8.36 4.51 9.36
CA ILE A 19 7.22 5.22 9.93
C ILE A 19 6.20 4.23 10.52
N PRO A 20 5.86 4.29 11.82
CA PRO A 20 5.01 3.28 12.49
C PRO A 20 3.50 3.40 12.14
N VAL A 21 3.19 3.47 10.85
CA VAL A 21 1.87 3.62 10.24
C VAL A 21 1.78 2.65 9.04
N ASN A 22 0.60 2.10 8.77
CA ASN A 22 0.41 1.22 7.63
C ASN A 22 0.40 1.99 6.31
N ILE A 23 0.70 1.30 5.21
CA ILE A 23 0.86 1.91 3.88
C ILE A 23 -0.44 2.51 3.32
N VAL A 24 -1.60 2.04 3.80
CA VAL A 24 -2.92 2.57 3.41
C VAL A 24 -3.15 3.92 4.08
N ASP A 25 -2.95 3.99 5.40
CA ASP A 25 -3.10 5.20 6.20
C ASP A 25 -2.03 6.24 5.91
N LEU A 26 -0.84 5.82 5.47
CA LEU A 26 0.17 6.73 4.93
C LEU A 26 -0.23 7.32 3.58
N GLY A 27 -1.26 6.79 2.91
CA GLY A 27 -1.67 7.23 1.58
C GLY A 27 -0.65 6.86 0.50
N LEU A 28 0.04 5.72 0.66
CA LEU A 28 1.00 5.21 -0.33
C LEU A 28 0.30 4.46 -1.47
N ILE A 29 -0.91 3.95 -1.25
CA ILE A 29 -1.70 3.23 -2.27
C ILE A 29 -2.43 4.25 -3.14
N TYR A 30 -2.13 4.25 -4.44
CA TYR A 30 -2.71 5.18 -5.41
C TYR A 30 -3.86 4.57 -6.20
N ASP A 31 -3.72 3.29 -6.56
CA ASP A 31 -4.77 2.57 -7.26
C ASP A 31 -4.76 1.09 -6.90
N VAL A 32 -5.94 0.49 -6.92
CA VAL A 32 -6.16 -0.94 -6.76
C VAL A 32 -7.20 -1.36 -7.79
N GLN A 33 -6.82 -2.30 -8.65
CA GLN A 33 -7.69 -2.90 -9.65
C GLN A 33 -7.80 -4.39 -9.39
N VAL A 34 -9.02 -4.90 -9.46
CA VAL A 34 -9.32 -6.32 -9.25
C VAL A 34 -10.10 -6.83 -10.45
N ASN A 35 -9.54 -7.82 -11.14
CA ASN A 35 -10.12 -8.42 -12.34
C ASN A 35 -10.00 -9.95 -12.27
N ASP A 36 -11.11 -10.65 -12.06
CA ASP A 36 -11.18 -12.13 -12.08
C ASP A 36 -10.06 -12.83 -11.28
N GLY A 37 -9.81 -12.37 -10.05
CA GLY A 37 -8.79 -12.93 -9.16
C GLY A 37 -7.35 -12.45 -9.46
N LYS A 38 -7.16 -11.53 -10.40
CA LYS A 38 -5.90 -10.80 -10.58
C LYS A 38 -6.00 -9.43 -9.94
N VAL A 39 -5.03 -9.10 -9.11
CA VAL A 39 -4.98 -7.82 -8.41
C VAL A 39 -3.78 -7.03 -8.90
N ALA A 40 -4.01 -5.79 -9.33
CA ALA A 40 -2.95 -4.85 -9.67
C ALA A 40 -3.01 -3.65 -8.74
N VAL A 41 -1.90 -3.33 -8.08
CA VAL A 41 -1.78 -2.20 -7.16
C VAL A 41 -0.72 -1.25 -7.65
N LYS A 42 -1.05 0.04 -7.71
CA LYS A 42 -0.09 1.11 -7.89
C LYS A 42 0.16 1.76 -6.55
N MET A 43 1.41 1.82 -6.15
CA MET A 43 1.79 2.48 -4.91
C MET A 43 3.06 3.31 -5.08
N THR A 44 3.27 4.22 -4.15
CA THR A 44 4.49 5.05 -4.10
C THR A 44 5.20 4.87 -2.76
N LEU A 45 6.27 5.62 -2.54
CA LEU A 45 6.99 5.66 -1.27
C LEU A 45 7.08 7.08 -0.74
N THR A 46 7.35 7.19 0.56
CA THR A 46 7.63 8.46 1.23
C THR A 46 8.94 9.11 0.75
N ALA A 47 9.91 8.31 0.30
CA ALA A 47 11.17 8.79 -0.27
C ALA A 47 11.66 7.91 -1.45
N PRO A 48 12.14 8.53 -2.55
CA PRO A 48 12.74 7.80 -3.66
C PRO A 48 14.11 7.21 -3.28
N GLY A 49 14.36 5.96 -3.67
CA GLY A 49 15.69 5.34 -3.57
C GLY A 49 16.00 4.57 -2.28
N CYS A 50 15.02 4.34 -1.41
CA CYS A 50 15.23 3.46 -0.27
C CYS A 50 15.09 1.99 -0.69
N GLY A 51 16.08 1.14 -0.40
CA GLY A 51 15.98 -0.32 -0.60
C GLY A 51 14.80 -0.97 0.13
N MET A 52 14.21 -0.25 1.10
CA MET A 52 12.99 -0.66 1.80
C MET A 52 11.74 -0.59 0.93
N GLY A 53 11.71 0.22 -0.13
CA GLY A 53 10.55 0.31 -1.02
C GLY A 53 10.19 -0.99 -1.71
N SER A 54 11.19 -1.68 -2.24
CA SER A 54 11.03 -3.02 -2.80
C SER A 54 10.59 -4.05 -1.76
N PHE A 55 11.03 -3.89 -0.50
CA PHE A 55 10.60 -4.77 0.58
C PHE A 55 9.13 -4.56 0.91
N ILE A 56 8.67 -3.31 1.06
CA ILE A 56 7.27 -2.98 1.32
C ILE A 56 6.39 -3.46 0.16
N ALA A 57 6.78 -3.19 -1.10
CA ALA A 57 6.05 -3.64 -2.28
C ALA A 57 5.95 -5.17 -2.35
N SER A 58 7.03 -5.89 -2.01
CA SER A 58 7.02 -7.35 -1.95
C SER A 58 6.12 -7.88 -0.82
N GLN A 59 6.12 -7.24 0.34
CA GLN A 59 5.23 -7.62 1.44
C GLN A 59 3.76 -7.37 1.08
N ALA A 60 3.44 -6.21 0.50
CA ALA A 60 2.12 -5.89 -0.02
C ALA A 60 1.64 -6.93 -1.03
N ARG A 61 2.50 -7.29 -1.99
CA ARG A 61 2.22 -8.32 -2.98
C ARG A 61 1.91 -9.67 -2.32
N GLN A 62 2.71 -10.09 -1.35
CA GLN A 62 2.51 -11.36 -0.66
C GLN A 62 1.18 -11.38 0.11
N LYS A 63 0.86 -10.30 0.83
CA LYS A 63 -0.40 -10.16 1.56
C LYS A 63 -1.63 -10.24 0.65
N ILE A 64 -1.54 -9.67 -0.54
CA ILE A 64 -2.59 -9.79 -1.56
C ILE A 64 -2.72 -11.22 -2.05
N LEU A 65 -1.59 -11.91 -2.33
CA LEU A 65 -1.61 -13.31 -2.77
C LEU A 65 -2.16 -14.28 -1.72
N ASP A 66 -2.05 -13.94 -0.44
CA ASP A 66 -2.58 -14.76 0.65
C ASP A 66 -4.12 -14.65 0.78
N LEU A 67 -4.75 -13.71 0.07
CA LEU A 67 -6.21 -13.58 0.06
C LEU A 67 -6.87 -14.74 -0.72
N PRO A 68 -8.02 -15.24 -0.25
CA PRO A 68 -8.78 -16.23 -0.99
C PRO A 68 -9.24 -15.67 -2.35
N ASP A 69 -9.32 -16.53 -3.35
CA ASP A 69 -9.69 -16.20 -4.74
C ASP A 69 -8.71 -15.28 -5.49
N VAL A 70 -7.52 -14.99 -4.94
CA VAL A 70 -6.43 -14.33 -5.68
C VAL A 70 -5.58 -15.40 -6.37
N THR A 71 -5.38 -15.22 -7.67
CA THR A 71 -4.56 -16.08 -8.53
C THR A 71 -3.25 -15.41 -8.95
N ASP A 72 -3.23 -14.08 -8.98
CA ASP A 72 -2.06 -13.29 -9.30
C ASP A 72 -2.14 -11.90 -8.65
N ALA A 73 -0.98 -11.35 -8.32
CA ALA A 73 -0.85 -10.02 -7.75
C ALA A 73 0.36 -9.31 -8.36
N ASP A 74 0.14 -8.08 -8.81
CA ASP A 74 1.18 -7.18 -9.30
C ASP A 74 1.17 -5.89 -8.48
N VAL A 75 2.36 -5.43 -8.08
CA VAL A 75 2.54 -4.22 -7.29
C VAL A 75 3.57 -3.35 -7.99
N GLU A 76 3.09 -2.29 -8.62
CA GLU A 76 3.89 -1.33 -9.37
C GLU A 76 4.26 -0.14 -8.47
N LEU A 77 5.57 0.13 -8.36
CA LEU A 77 6.07 1.34 -7.72
C LEU A 77 6.06 2.51 -8.71
N VAL A 78 5.22 3.49 -8.44
CA VAL A 78 5.11 4.74 -9.22
C VAL A 78 5.67 5.92 -8.44
N TRP A 79 6.28 6.86 -9.15
CA TRP A 79 6.92 8.05 -8.56
C TRP A 79 6.22 9.35 -8.94
N ASP A 80 5.25 9.29 -9.84
CA ASP A 80 4.45 10.42 -10.29
C ASP A 80 2.95 10.12 -10.10
N PRO A 81 2.19 10.96 -9.38
CA PRO A 81 2.67 12.10 -8.60
C PRO A 81 3.59 11.67 -7.44
N PRO A 82 4.50 12.54 -6.96
CA PRO A 82 5.27 12.25 -5.75
C PRO A 82 4.34 12.21 -4.53
N TRP A 83 4.73 11.40 -3.54
CA TRP A 83 4.03 11.37 -2.26
C TRP A 83 4.19 12.70 -1.50
N ASP A 84 3.14 13.07 -0.76
CA ASP A 84 3.12 14.23 0.12
C ASP A 84 2.37 13.87 1.42
N PRO A 85 2.84 14.34 2.59
CA PRO A 85 2.19 14.15 3.89
C PRO A 85 0.69 14.49 3.93
N SER A 86 0.18 15.37 3.06
CA SER A 86 -1.26 15.65 2.96
C SER A 86 -2.10 14.44 2.50
N ARG A 87 -1.48 13.38 1.99
CA ARG A 87 -2.16 12.13 1.63
C ARG A 87 -2.43 11.22 2.82
N MET A 88 -1.80 11.46 3.96
CA MET A 88 -2.02 10.67 5.17
C MET A 88 -3.45 10.84 5.68
N SER A 89 -4.02 9.74 6.21
CA SER A 89 -5.28 9.76 6.95
C SER A 89 -5.17 10.64 8.19
N GLU A 90 -6.31 11.14 8.68
CA GLU A 90 -6.35 11.97 9.88
C GLU A 90 -5.77 11.24 11.10
N GLU A 91 -6.07 9.95 11.23
CA GLU A 91 -5.52 9.08 12.28
C GLU A 91 -3.99 8.97 12.20
N ALA A 92 -3.43 8.78 11.01
CA ALA A 92 -1.99 8.74 10.81
C ALA A 92 -1.31 10.06 11.21
N ARG A 93 -1.90 11.21 10.84
CA ARG A 93 -1.37 12.53 11.20
C ARG A 93 -1.39 12.77 12.70
N GLN A 94 -2.48 12.40 13.37
CA GLN A 94 -2.58 12.48 14.83
C GLN A 94 -1.55 11.58 15.52
N LYS A 95 -1.36 10.36 15.02
CA LYS A 95 -0.36 9.41 15.55
C LYS A 95 1.07 9.92 15.44
N LEU A 96 1.37 10.69 14.39
CA LEU A 96 2.68 11.32 14.18
C LEU A 96 2.80 12.71 14.85
N GLY A 97 1.74 13.23 15.46
CA GLY A 97 1.75 14.53 16.14
C GLY A 97 1.80 15.74 15.19
N ILE A 98 1.29 15.59 13.96
CA ILE A 98 1.30 16.61 12.90
C ILE A 98 -0.14 17.10 12.58
N GLY A 99 -1.10 16.73 13.44
CA GLY A 99 -2.53 17.08 13.33
C GLY A 99 -2.92 18.33 14.12
#